data_AF-A0A1V4IQP5-F1
#
_entry.id   AF-A0A1V4IQP5-F1
#
_cell.length_a   1.000
_cell.length_b   1.000
_cell.length_c   1.000
_cell.angle_alpha   90.00
_cell.angle_beta   90.00
_cell.angle_gamma   90.00
#
_symmetry.space_group_name_H-M   'P 1'
#
loop_
_entity.id
_entity.type
_entity.pdbx_description
1 polymer ?
#
loop_
_entity_poly.entity_id
_entity_poly.type
_entity_poly.pdbx_seq_one_letter_code
_entity_poly.pdbx_strand_id
1 'polypeptide(L)'
;MEKISLDKEMILNATEEVIRRFGPDKANITDVAKSLKVSHAAIYRYYNGKTALLNAVTERWLTHLHAPSNDTLKEVLNLVNYSKALLKLNIAVPLMSQKCLQII
;
A
#
# COMPACT_ATOMS: atom_id res chain seq x y z
N MET A 1 25.20 4.24 20.42
CA MET A 1 24.41 4.34 19.16
C MET A 1 23.35 3.27 19.25
N GLU A 2 22.13 3.65 19.64
CA GLU A 2 21.03 2.72 19.84
C GLU A 2 20.64 2.12 18.48
N LYS A 3 20.77 0.80 18.34
CA LYS A 3 20.43 0.10 17.10
C LYS A 3 18.91 0.03 17.03
N ILE A 4 18.30 1.04 16.41
CA ILE A 4 16.87 1.02 16.09
C ILE A 4 16.65 -0.18 15.17
N SER A 5 15.99 -1.21 15.69
CA SER A 5 15.57 -2.34 14.88
C SER A 5 14.43 -1.87 14.01
N LEU A 6 14.60 -1.94 12.69
CA LEU A 6 13.54 -1.61 11.74
C LEU A 6 12.36 -2.57 11.94
N ASP A 7 11.15 -2.03 12.04
CA ASP A 7 9.91 -2.82 12.08
C ASP A 7 8.91 -2.35 11.01
N LYS A 8 7.81 -3.10 10.85
CA LYS A 8 6.79 -2.80 9.85
C LYS A 8 6.08 -1.48 10.14
N GLU A 9 5.78 -1.19 11.40
CA GLU A 9 5.04 0.03 11.78
C GLU A 9 5.85 1.29 11.52
N MET A 10 7.15 1.29 11.80
CA MET A 10 8.05 2.39 11.46
C MET A 10 8.08 2.64 9.95
N ILE A 11 8.16 1.59 9.15
CA ILE A 11 8.13 1.70 7.68
C ILE A 11 6.79 2.28 7.21
N LEU A 12 5.67 1.79 7.74
CA LEU A 12 4.34 2.27 7.37
C LEU A 12 4.14 3.74 7.77
N ASN A 13 4.51 4.13 8.99
CA ASN A 13 4.45 5.52 9.46
C ASN A 13 5.27 6.46 8.57
N ALA A 14 6.51 6.09 8.26
CA ALA A 14 7.35 6.89 7.37
C ALA A 14 6.79 6.97 5.94
N THR A 15 6.17 5.89 5.47
CA THR A 15 5.52 5.87 4.15
C THR A 15 4.32 6.80 4.11
N GLU A 16 3.49 6.79 5.14
CA GLU A 16 2.35 7.71 5.24
C GLU A 16 2.78 9.18 5.24
N GLU A 17 3.88 9.50 5.93
CA GLU A 17 4.43 10.86 5.93
C GLU A 17 4.91 11.27 4.53
N VAL A 18 5.59 10.37 3.82
CA VAL A 18 6.01 10.60 2.43
C VAL A 18 4.81 10.80 1.51
N ILE A 19 3.75 9.98 1.66
CA ILE A 19 2.49 10.13 0.90
C ILE A 19 1.83 11.48 1.22
N ARG A 20 1.77 11.86 2.49
CA ARG A 20 1.17 13.14 2.92
C ARG A 20 1.90 14.33 2.34
N ARG A 21 3.23 14.25 2.23
CA ARG A 21 4.07 15.35 1.75
C ARG A 21 4.12 15.48 0.23
N PHE A 22 4.10 14.36 -0.50
CA PHE A 22 4.37 14.36 -1.95
C PHE A 22 3.24 13.76 -2.80
N GLY A 23 2.24 13.13 -2.18
CA GLY A 23 1.23 12.34 -2.84
C GLY A 23 1.69 10.89 -3.14
N PRO A 24 0.75 9.95 -3.30
CA PRO A 24 1.05 8.52 -3.50
C PRO A 24 1.82 8.24 -4.81
N ASP A 25 1.57 9.03 -5.85
CA ASP A 25 2.25 8.89 -7.15
C ASP A 25 3.75 9.20 -7.06
N LYS A 26 4.13 10.17 -6.22
CA LYS A 26 5.53 10.57 -6.03
C LYS A 26 6.22 9.85 -4.87
N ALA A 27 5.47 9.23 -3.96
CA ALA A 27 6.02 8.42 -2.89
C ALA A 27 6.87 7.26 -3.46
N ASN A 28 8.11 7.11 -2.99
CA ASN A 28 8.99 6.04 -3.42
C ASN A 28 9.75 5.43 -2.23
N ILE A 29 10.16 4.16 -2.34
CA ILE A 29 10.82 3.45 -1.24
C ILE A 29 12.16 4.12 -0.90
N THR A 30 12.83 4.76 -1.85
CA THR A 30 14.09 5.46 -1.60
C THR A 30 13.92 6.65 -0.66
N ASP A 31 12.84 7.41 -0.78
CA ASP A 31 12.53 8.55 0.08
C ASP A 31 12.05 8.10 1.46
N VAL A 32 11.37 6.96 1.55
CA VAL A 32 11.06 6.30 2.83
C VAL A 32 12.34 5.82 3.52
N ALA A 33 13.27 5.23 2.78
CA ALA A 33 14.56 4.80 3.33
C ALA A 33 15.39 5.99 3.83
N LYS A 34 15.39 7.10 3.08
CA LYS A 34 16.03 8.36 3.48
C LYS A 34 15.41 8.93 4.76
N SER A 35 14.08 8.95 4.89
CA SER A 35 13.43 9.51 6.08
C SER A 35 13.75 8.68 7.33
N LEU A 36 13.88 7.37 7.18
CA LEU A 36 14.26 6.43 8.25
C LEU A 36 15.77 6.31 8.47
N LYS A 37 16.61 6.95 7.64
CA LYS A 37 18.08 6.84 7.66
C LYS A 37 18.58 5.38 7.56
N VAL A 38 17.88 4.55 6.80
CA VAL A 38 18.25 3.14 6.54
C VAL A 38 18.61 2.93 5.09
N SER A 39 19.25 1.80 4.78
CA SER A 39 19.44 1.40 3.39
C SER A 39 18.11 0.99 2.76
N HIS A 40 17.95 1.28 1.47
CA HIS A 40 16.77 0.84 0.71
C HIS A 40 16.61 -0.69 0.70
N ALA A 41 17.74 -1.41 0.74
CA ALA A 41 17.77 -2.87 0.88
C ALA A 41 17.16 -3.36 2.20
N ALA A 42 17.20 -2.56 3.28
CA ALA A 42 16.56 -2.92 4.54
C ALA A 42 15.03 -2.95 4.40
N ILE A 43 14.44 -2.01 3.66
CA ILE A 43 12.98 -1.97 3.41
C ILE A 43 12.55 -3.13 2.50
N TYR A 44 13.38 -3.50 1.52
CA TYR A 44 13.09 -4.64 0.64
C TYR A 44 12.95 -5.98 1.37
N ARG A 45 13.46 -6.11 2.59
CA ARG A 45 13.24 -7.30 3.44
C ARG A 45 11.79 -7.43 3.93
N TYR A 46 11.04 -6.33 3.94
CA TYR A 46 9.66 -6.26 4.43
C TYR A 46 8.65 -6.16 3.28
N TYR A 47 8.98 -5.41 2.23
CA TYR A 47 8.06 -5.12 1.14
C TYR A 47 8.76 -5.24 -0.22
N ASN A 48 8.18 -6.04 -1.12
CA ASN A 48 8.71 -6.25 -2.46
C ASN A 48 8.26 -5.13 -3.42
N GLY A 49 8.77 -3.91 -3.21
CA GLY A 49 8.54 -2.78 -4.11
C GLY A 49 7.39 -1.85 -3.68
N LYS A 50 7.31 -0.71 -4.38
CA LYS A 50 6.43 0.42 -4.04
C LYS A 50 4.96 0.00 -3.91
N THR A 51 4.48 -0.84 -4.82
CA THR A 51 3.07 -1.30 -4.81
C THR A 51 2.75 -2.08 -3.55
N ALA A 52 3.62 -3.01 -3.12
CA ALA A 52 3.41 -3.80 -1.91
C ALA A 52 3.37 -2.90 -0.66
N LEU A 53 4.26 -1.90 -0.60
CA LEU A 53 4.31 -0.94 0.49
C LEU A 53 3.06 -0.05 0.55
N LEU A 54 2.60 0.49 -0.59
CA LEU A 54 1.39 1.31 -0.64
C LEU A 54 0.12 0.51 -0.35
N ASN A 55 0.05 -0.75 -0.80
CA ASN A 55 -1.04 -1.65 -0.46
C ASN A 55 -1.12 -1.88 1.05
N ALA A 56 0.02 -2.12 1.72
CA ALA A 56 0.05 -2.30 3.17
C ALA A 56 -0.39 -1.04 3.94
N VAL A 57 -0.04 0.16 3.46
CA VAL A 57 -0.59 1.42 4.03
C VAL A 57 -2.10 1.50 3.81
N THR A 58 -2.57 1.15 2.62
CA THR A 58 -4.01 1.15 2.29
C THR A 58 -4.78 0.17 3.18
N GLU A 59 -4.25 -1.03 3.39
CA GLU A 59 -4.78 -2.04 4.31
C GLU A 59 -4.89 -1.49 5.73
N ARG A 60 -3.87 -0.79 6.22
CA ARG A 60 -3.87 -0.19 7.55
C ARG A 60 -4.97 0.86 7.69
N TRP A 61 -5.12 1.77 6.71
CA TRP A 61 -6.17 2.77 6.72
C TRP A 61 -7.56 2.14 6.69
N LEU A 62 -7.79 1.15 5.83
CA LEU A 62 -9.06 0.43 5.75
C LEU A 62 -9.39 -0.27 7.07
N THR A 63 -8.39 -0.92 7.69
CA THR A 63 -8.55 -1.57 9.00
C THR A 63 -8.93 -0.57 10.09
N HIS A 64 -8.28 0.60 10.13
CA HIS A 64 -8.61 1.66 11.08
C HIS A 64 -9.98 2.28 10.86
N LEU A 65 -10.42 2.40 9.60
CA LEU A 65 -11.73 2.97 9.27
C LEU A 65 -12.88 2.00 9.59
N HIS A 66 -12.68 0.69 9.49
CA HIS A 66 -13.75 -0.33 9.57
C HIS A 66 -13.60 -1.25 10.80
N ALA A 67 -13.18 -0.70 11.93
CA ALA A 67 -12.92 -1.44 13.18
C ALA A 67 -14.02 -2.43 13.66
N PRO A 68 -15.29 -2.44 13.19
CA PRO A 68 -16.22 -3.53 13.50
C PRO A 68 -16.54 -4.53 12.38
N SER A 69 -15.99 -4.48 11.15
CA SER A 69 -16.40 -5.42 10.08
C SER A 69 -15.26 -5.80 9.11
N ASN A 70 -14.42 -6.74 9.54
CA ASN A 70 -13.12 -7.05 8.92
C ASN A 70 -13.15 -8.10 7.79
N ASP A 71 -14.30 -8.73 7.51
CA ASP A 71 -14.37 -9.85 6.56
C ASP A 71 -14.62 -9.41 5.12
N THR A 72 -15.49 -8.40 4.90
CA THR A 72 -15.82 -7.92 3.55
C THR A 72 -14.66 -7.17 2.87
N LEU A 73 -13.76 -6.58 3.66
CA LEU A 73 -12.66 -5.76 3.14
C LEU A 73 -11.51 -6.57 2.54
N LYS A 74 -11.24 -7.77 3.06
CA LYS A 74 -10.19 -8.64 2.53
C LYS A 74 -10.49 -9.04 1.09
N GLU A 75 -11.76 -9.22 0.76
CA GLU A 75 -12.21 -9.57 -0.58
C GLU A 75 -12.03 -8.41 -1.57
N VAL A 76 -12.42 -7.19 -1.19
CA VAL A 76 -12.20 -5.98 -2.02
C VAL A 76 -10.70 -5.73 -2.26
N LEU A 77 -9.88 -5.86 -1.22
CA LEU A 77 -8.43 -5.70 -1.35
C LEU A 77 -7.81 -6.78 -2.24
N ASN A 78 -8.23 -8.04 -2.09
CA ASN A 78 -7.82 -9.10 -2.99
C ASN A 78 -8.19 -8.76 -4.44
N LEU A 79 -9.41 -8.28 -4.70
CA LEU A 79 -9.83 -7.87 -6.05
C LEU A 79 -8.99 -6.69 -6.61
N VAL A 80 -8.60 -5.73 -5.76
CA VAL A 80 -7.68 -4.64 -6.16
C VAL A 80 -6.27 -5.19 -6.45
N ASN A 81 -5.79 -6.15 -5.68
CA ASN A 81 -4.50 -6.79 -5.90
C ASN A 81 -4.51 -7.67 -7.16
N TYR A 82 -5.58 -8.44 -7.39
CA TYR A 82 -5.80 -9.24 -8.59
C TYR A 82 -5.92 -8.36 -9.83
N SER A 83 -6.64 -7.23 -9.79
CA SER A 83 -6.74 -6.33 -10.95
C SER A 83 -5.39 -5.72 -11.32
N LYS A 84 -4.59 -5.27 -10.34
CA LYS A 84 -3.19 -4.82 -10.57
C LYS A 84 -2.30 -5.93 -11.11
N ALA A 85 -2.50 -7.19 -10.70
CA ALA A 85 -1.77 -8.34 -11.24
C ALA A 85 -2.18 -8.64 -12.70
N LEU A 86 -3.48 -8.59 -13.01
CA LEU A 86 -4.02 -8.82 -14.35
C LEU A 86 -3.59 -7.75 -15.35
N LEU A 87 -3.52 -6.47 -14.93
CA LEU A 87 -2.98 -5.37 -15.73
C LEU A 87 -1.50 -5.58 -16.10
N LYS A 88 -0.71 -6.23 -15.25
CA LYS A 88 0.72 -6.56 -15.53
C LYS A 88 0.90 -7.73 -16.49
N LEU A 89 -0.14 -8.56 -16.69
CA LEU A 89 -0.11 -9.74 -17.57
C LEU A 89 -0.64 -9.46 -18.99
N ASN A 90 -0.95 -8.21 -19.34
CA ASN A 90 -1.54 -7.83 -20.64
C ASN A 90 -2.79 -8.64 -21.02
N ILE A 91 -3.57 -9.05 -20.02
CA ILE A 91 -4.87 -9.68 -20.25
C ILE A 91 -5.91 -8.57 -20.14
N ALA A 92 -6.58 -8.27 -21.25
CA ALA A 92 -7.59 -7.22 -21.31
C ALA A 92 -8.67 -7.49 -20.23
N VAL A 93 -8.72 -6.63 -19.22
CA VAL A 93 -9.77 -6.67 -18.20
C VAL A 93 -11.06 -6.20 -18.88
N PRO A 94 -12.12 -7.03 -18.99
CA PRO A 94 -13.37 -6.56 -19.53
C PRO A 94 -13.97 -5.55 -18.55
N LEU A 95 -14.39 -4.42 -19.10
CA LEU A 95 -15.04 -3.28 -18.49
C LEU A 95 -16.05 -3.68 -17.40
N MET A 96 -15.61 -3.80 -16.15
CA MET A 96 -16.50 -4.01 -15.00
C MET A 96 -16.57 -2.73 -14.16
N SER A 97 -17.01 -1.63 -14.80
CA SER A 97 -17.21 -0.33 -14.15
C SER A 97 -18.30 0.51 -14.83
N GLN A 98 -19.50 -0.07 -15.03
CA GLN A 98 -20.67 0.76 -15.37
C GLN A 98 -21.89 0.54 -14.46
N LYS A 99 -21.86 -0.36 -13.48
CA LYS A 99 -23.02 -0.61 -12.61
C LYS A 99 -22.95 -0.08 -11.18
N CYS A 100 -21.86 0.57 -10.75
CA CYS A 100 -21.77 1.10 -9.38
C CYS A 100 -22.07 2.61 -9.24
N LEU A 101 -22.50 3.30 -10.30
CA LEU A 101 -22.83 4.74 -10.25
C LEU A 101 -24.34 5.06 -10.33
N GLN A 102 -25.21 4.07 -10.10
CA GLN A 102 -26.66 4.31 -9.98
C GLN A 102 -27.27 3.59 -8.77
N ILE A 103 -26.88 3.98 -7.57
CA ILE A 103 -27.71 3.89 -6.36
C ILE A 103 -27.32 5.14 -5.56
N ILE A 104 -28.14 6.21 -5.64
CA ILE A 104 -29.01 6.69 -4.54
C ILE A 104 -28.24 6.85 -3.23
#